data_AF-R7AUX0-F1
#
_entry.id   AF-R7AUX0-F1
#
_cell.length_a   1.000
_cell.length_b   1.000
_cell.length_c   1.000
_cell.angle_alpha   90.00
_cell.angle_beta   90.00
_cell.angle_gamma   90.00
#
_symmetry.space_group_name_H-M   'P 1'
#
loop_
_entity.id
_entity.type
_entity.pdbx_description
1 polymer ?
#
loop_
_entity_poly.entity_id
_entity_poly.type
_entity_poly.pdbx_seq_one_letter_code
_entity_poly.pdbx_strand_id
1 'polypeptide(L)'
;MSFVMTPYLITQFTGNINNFNVIFLLSGGNPTPVDATAGKTDLLVTWLYKLTVDKNYYNLGAVIGIMTFIVLSIVALVTYRNTASYKDEEGFM
;
A
#
# COMPACT_ATOMS: atom_id res chain seq x y z
N MET A 1 -20.22 -16.36 9.20
CA MET A 1 -20.22 -14.93 8.80
C MET A 1 -18.82 -14.40 8.54
N SER A 2 -17.84 -14.64 9.44
CA SER A 2 -16.44 -14.20 9.27
C SER A 2 -15.80 -14.64 7.93
N PHE A 3 -15.94 -15.92 7.54
CA PHE A 3 -15.32 -16.47 6.32
C PHE A 3 -15.70 -15.77 5.00
N VAL A 4 -16.93 -15.27 4.90
CA VAL A 4 -17.41 -14.57 3.67
C VAL A 4 -17.04 -13.08 3.71
N MET A 5 -16.91 -12.49 4.89
CA MET A 5 -16.54 -11.08 5.03
C MET A 5 -15.02 -10.86 4.96
N THR A 6 -14.20 -11.85 5.31
CA THR A 6 -12.74 -11.72 5.27
C THR A 6 -12.19 -11.27 3.90
N PRO A 7 -12.57 -11.86 2.76
CA PRO A 7 -12.09 -11.42 1.44
C PRO A 7 -12.52 -9.99 1.12
N TYR A 8 -13.77 -9.64 1.46
CA TYR A 8 -14.31 -8.30 1.27
C TYR A 8 -13.57 -7.26 2.10
N LEU A 9 -13.32 -7.56 3.38
CA LEU A 9 -12.58 -6.67 4.28
C LEU A 9 -11.13 -6.47 3.84
N ILE A 10 -10.45 -7.52 3.39
CA ILE A 10 -9.08 -7.41 2.85
C ILE A 10 -9.07 -6.53 1.59
N THR A 11 -10.04 -6.72 0.68
CA THR A 11 -10.15 -5.91 -0.54
C THR A 11 -10.40 -4.44 -0.21
N GLN A 12 -11.35 -4.16 0.70
CA GLN A 12 -11.65 -2.80 1.14
C GLN A 12 -10.47 -2.15 1.84
N PHE A 13 -9.78 -2.87 2.74
CA PHE A 13 -8.58 -2.38 3.41
C PHE A 13 -7.47 -2.04 2.42
N THR A 14 -7.20 -2.95 1.48
CA THR A 14 -6.20 -2.75 0.42
C THR A 14 -6.55 -1.55 -0.46
N GLY A 15 -7.83 -1.39 -0.80
CA GLY A 15 -8.33 -0.23 -1.54
C GLY A 15 -8.14 1.09 -0.79
N ASN A 16 -8.43 1.11 0.51
CA ASN A 16 -8.26 2.32 1.33
C ASN A 16 -6.79 2.71 1.52
N ILE A 17 -5.88 1.75 1.71
CA ILE A 17 -4.44 2.02 1.86
C ILE A 17 -3.81 2.60 0.59
N ASN A 18 -4.37 2.29 -0.59
CA ASN A 18 -3.87 2.78 -1.87
C ASN A 18 -4.76 3.89 -2.46
N ASN A 19 -5.65 4.50 -1.68
CA ASN A 19 -6.61 5.49 -2.18
C ASN A 19 -5.95 6.86 -2.43
N PHE A 20 -5.23 6.95 -3.55
CA PHE A 20 -4.51 8.15 -3.97
C PHE A 20 -5.42 9.37 -4.05
N ASN A 21 -6.58 9.25 -4.73
CA ASN A 21 -7.45 10.38 -5.04
C ASN A 21 -7.98 11.06 -3.78
N VAL A 22 -8.41 10.29 -2.77
CA VAL A 22 -8.99 10.87 -1.55
C VAL A 22 -7.97 11.76 -0.84
N ILE A 23 -6.75 11.26 -0.61
CA ILE A 23 -5.73 12.04 0.09
C ILE A 23 -5.21 13.19 -0.77
N PHE A 24 -4.93 12.93 -2.06
CA PHE A 24 -4.40 13.94 -2.97
C PHE A 24 -5.35 15.14 -3.11
N LEU A 25 -6.67 14.88 -3.25
CA LEU A 25 -7.66 15.94 -3.45
C LEU A 25 -8.12 16.60 -2.15
N LEU A 26 -8.22 15.86 -1.04
CA LEU A 26 -8.76 16.40 0.20
C LEU A 26 -7.72 17.15 1.04
N SER A 27 -6.55 16.55 1.26
CA SER A 27 -5.52 17.12 2.13
C SER A 27 -4.21 17.44 1.41
N GLY A 28 -3.97 16.84 0.23
CA GLY A 28 -2.66 16.86 -0.43
C GLY A 28 -1.54 16.29 0.44
N GLY A 29 -1.87 15.46 1.44
CA GLY A 29 -0.95 14.92 2.42
C GLY A 29 -0.67 15.81 3.64
N ASN A 30 -1.18 17.03 3.69
CA ASN A 30 -0.86 18.00 4.74
C ASN A 30 -1.40 17.62 6.14
N PRO A 31 -0.85 18.19 7.23
CA PRO A 31 0.29 19.12 7.28
C PRO A 31 1.64 18.40 7.08
N THR A 32 2.55 19.07 6.37
CA THR A 32 3.94 18.61 6.23
C THR A 32 4.81 19.31 7.28
N PRO A 33 5.42 18.57 8.23
CA PRO A 33 6.34 19.16 9.20
C PRO A 33 7.50 19.88 8.50
N VAL A 34 8.05 20.90 9.17
CA VAL A 34 9.31 21.53 8.73
C VAL A 34 10.39 20.45 8.74
N ASP A 35 11.20 20.39 7.67
CA ASP A 35 12.21 19.35 7.39
C ASP A 35 11.70 17.96 6.96
N ALA A 36 10.38 17.76 6.82
CA ALA A 36 9.84 16.50 6.31
C ALA A 36 9.49 16.57 4.81
N THR A 37 9.70 15.46 4.10
CA THR A 37 9.22 15.31 2.72
C THR A 37 7.84 14.66 2.63
N ALA A 38 7.42 13.95 3.67
CA ALA A 38 6.11 13.31 3.78
C ALA A 38 5.21 14.13 4.69
N GLY A 39 3.96 14.33 4.29
CA GLY A 39 2.97 14.95 5.14
C GLY A 39 2.33 13.95 6.11
N LYS A 40 1.73 14.45 7.19
CA LYS A 40 1.14 13.60 8.25
C LYS A 40 -0.03 12.74 7.77
N THR A 41 -0.68 13.13 6.69
CA THR A 41 -1.82 12.38 6.11
C THR A 41 -1.46 11.69 4.80
N ASP A 42 -0.20 11.75 4.37
CA ASP A 42 0.24 11.09 3.14
C ASP A 42 0.18 9.56 3.27
N LEU A 43 -0.40 8.92 2.25
CA LEU A 43 -0.19 7.50 1.99
C LEU A 43 1.15 7.32 1.29
N LEU A 44 1.72 6.11 1.33
CA LEU A 44 2.95 5.79 0.58
C LEU A 44 2.83 6.18 -0.90
N VAL A 45 1.67 5.93 -1.51
CA VAL A 45 1.40 6.26 -2.91
C VAL A 45 1.33 7.78 -3.16
N THR A 46 0.74 8.57 -2.25
CA THR A 46 0.67 10.03 -2.43
C THR A 46 2.01 10.70 -2.13
N TRP A 47 2.76 10.18 -1.17
CA TRP A 47 4.10 10.65 -0.89
C TRP A 47 5.07 10.37 -2.05
N LEU A 48 5.03 9.17 -2.64
CA LEU A 48 5.82 8.83 -3.83
C LEU A 48 5.52 9.76 -5.00
N TYR A 49 4.24 10.07 -5.23
CA TYR A 49 3.84 11.05 -6.23
C TYR A 49 4.43 12.43 -5.93
N LYS A 50 4.29 12.94 -4.70
CA LYS A 50 4.85 14.23 -4.28
C LYS A 50 6.38 14.29 -4.46
N LEU A 51 7.10 13.20 -4.15
CA LEU A 51 8.55 13.13 -4.37
C LEU A 51 8.92 13.19 -5.85
N THR A 52 8.20 12.47 -6.70
CA THR A 52 8.53 12.36 -8.13
C THR A 52 8.05 13.56 -8.94
N VAL A 53 6.82 14.02 -8.72
CA VAL A 53 6.18 15.05 -9.53
C VAL A 53 6.40 16.45 -8.95
N ASP A 54 6.13 16.65 -7.66
CA ASP A 54 6.19 18.00 -7.08
C ASP A 54 7.64 18.42 -6.78
N LYS A 55 8.48 17.47 -6.32
CA LYS A 55 9.88 17.73 -5.93
C LYS A 55 10.92 17.31 -6.97
N ASN A 56 10.52 16.66 -8.07
CA ASN A 56 11.42 16.13 -9.10
C ASN A 56 12.51 15.17 -8.60
N TYR A 57 12.30 14.51 -7.45
CA TYR A 57 13.20 13.52 -6.87
C TYR A 57 12.91 12.12 -7.43
N TYR A 58 13.09 11.97 -8.74
CA TYR A 58 12.82 10.72 -9.45
C TYR A 58 13.68 9.55 -8.99
N ASN A 59 14.96 9.79 -8.69
CA ASN A 59 15.88 8.78 -8.18
C ASN A 59 15.41 8.23 -6.81
N LEU A 60 15.03 9.13 -5.90
CA LEU A 60 14.53 8.75 -4.57
C LEU A 60 13.18 8.05 -4.67
N GLY A 61 12.26 8.59 -5.48
CA GLY A 61 10.95 7.97 -5.72
C GLY A 61 11.05 6.58 -6.31
N ALA A 62 11.95 6.36 -7.27
CA ALA A 62 12.20 5.05 -7.86
C ALA A 62 12.72 4.04 -6.83
N VAL A 63 13.71 4.42 -6.00
CA VAL A 63 14.26 3.55 -4.96
C VAL A 63 13.19 3.17 -3.93
N ILE A 64 12.41 4.14 -3.42
CA ILE A 64 11.35 3.89 -2.46
C ILE A 64 10.25 3.02 -3.07
N GLY A 65 9.89 3.25 -4.35
CA GLY A 65 8.93 2.42 -5.07
C GLY A 65 9.36 0.96 -5.18
N ILE A 66 10.61 0.71 -5.57
CA ILE A 66 11.18 -0.65 -5.65
C ILE A 66 11.21 -1.31 -4.27
N MET A 67 11.66 -0.60 -3.23
CA MET A 67 11.68 -1.12 -1.87
C MET A 67 10.28 -1.50 -1.37
N THR A 68 9.29 -0.65 -1.65
CA THR A 68 7.89 -0.91 -1.29
C THR A 68 7.35 -2.14 -2.02
N PHE A 69 7.66 -2.28 -3.31
CA PHE A 69 7.28 -3.46 -4.09
C PHE A 69 7.87 -4.76 -3.53
N ILE A 70 9.14 -4.76 -3.12
CA ILE A 70 9.79 -5.94 -2.52
C ILE A 70 9.09 -6.33 -1.22
N VAL A 71 8.85 -5.37 -0.32
CA VAL A 71 8.16 -5.62 0.95
C VAL A 71 6.75 -6.16 0.72
N LEU A 72 5.97 -5.52 -0.14
CA LEU A 72 4.62 -5.98 -0.47
C LEU A 72 4.61 -7.37 -1.10
N SER A 73 5.56 -7.66 -2.00
CA SER A 73 5.68 -8.98 -2.62
C SER A 73 5.99 -10.07 -1.60
N ILE A 74 6.90 -9.81 -0.66
CA ILE A 74 7.22 -10.76 0.42
C ILE A 74 6.00 -10.99 1.31
N VAL A 75 5.33 -9.92 1.74
CA VAL A 75 4.13 -10.02 2.59
C VAL A 75 3.00 -10.76 1.86
N ALA A 76 2.79 -10.46 0.58
CA ALA A 76 1.79 -11.14 -0.25
C ALA A 76 2.11 -12.62 -0.40
N LEU A 77 3.37 -13.00 -0.68
CA LEU A 77 3.79 -14.39 -0.79
C LEU A 77 3.64 -15.15 0.53
N VAL A 78 4.02 -14.54 1.66
CA VAL A 78 3.85 -15.15 2.99
C VAL A 78 2.37 -15.31 3.33
N THR A 79 1.55 -14.28 3.07
CA THR A 79 0.11 -14.31 3.34
C THR A 79 -0.58 -15.34 2.44
N TYR A 80 -0.21 -15.40 1.16
CA TYR A 80 -0.72 -16.40 0.21
C TYR A 80 -0.37 -17.82 0.67
N ARG A 81 0.88 -18.07 1.05
CA ARG A 81 1.34 -19.37 1.54
C ARG A 81 0.70 -19.77 2.88
N ASN A 82 0.34 -18.81 3.72
CA ASN A 82 -0.35 -19.04 5.00
C ASN A 82 -1.87 -19.10 4.89
N THR A 83 -2.45 -18.76 3.73
CA THR A 83 -3.90 -18.78 3.54
C THR A 83 -4.37 -20.22 3.29
N ALA A 84 -5.44 -20.63 3.98
CA ALA A 84 -6.02 -21.97 3.93
C ALA A 84 -6.30 -22.49 2.51
N SER A 85 -6.48 -21.60 1.53
CA SER A 85 -6.66 -21.95 0.12
C SER A 85 -5.47 -22.69 -0.52
N TYR A 86 -4.25 -22.59 0.01
CA TYR A 86 -3.11 -23.42 -0.41
C TYR A 86 -3.04 -24.77 0.34
N LYS A 87 -3.66 -24.86 1.52
CA LYS A 87 -3.75 -26.10 2.32
C LYS A 87 -4.95 -26.97 1.94
N ASP A 88 -6.01 -26.39 1.38
CA ASP A 88 -7.20 -27.13 0.94
C ASP A 88 -6.99 -27.86 -0.41
N GLU A 89 -5.99 -27.51 -1.22
CA GLU A 89 -5.65 -28.31 -2.43
C GLU A 89 -5.07 -29.70 -2.09
N GLU A 90 -4.50 -29.89 -0.90
CA GLU A 90 -4.05 -31.21 -0.43
C GLU A 90 -5.14 -32.00 0.31
N GLY A 91 -6.30 -31.39 0.57
CA GLY A 91 -7.48 -32.05 1.16
C GLY A 91 -8.44 -32.66 0.14
N PHE A 92 -8.20 -32.42 -1.16
CA PHE A 92 -9.01 -32.93 -2.28
C PHE A 92 -8.24 -33.91 -3.20
N MET A 93 -7.11 -34.45 -2.75
CA MET A 93 -6.43 -35.62 -3.37
C MET A 93 -6.60 -36.88 -2.53
#